data_AF-A0A7J8ZNR5-F1
#
_entry.id   AF-A0A7J8ZNR5-F1
#
_cell.length_a   1.000
_cell.length_b   1.000
_cell.length_c   1.000
_cell.angle_alpha   90.00
_cell.angle_beta   90.00
_cell.angle_gamma   90.00
#
_symmetry.space_group_name_H-M   'P 1'
#
loop_
_entity.id
_entity.type
_entity.pdbx_description
1 polymer ?
#
loop_
_entity_poly.entity_id
_entity_poly.type
_entity_poly.pdbx_seq_one_letter_code
_entity_poly.pdbx_strand_id
1 'polypeptide(L)'
;MTKVYPNASSFSGSGTISERPPKVLAAPESEAILTVWKKSLLFNCNGFTVFGSKGDLVFRVDNYMDGNKGEILLMDATGNPLLTIRRKKMSLGDSWLVYKGESTSTNPLLCVRKSMNILNNKCLAYVIPGDNTSNRSNNVVYEIEGSYSQRSCSVYDDRRRLAAEIKKKEAVNGGVAYGNDIFRLVVQPGHIRTDFAMALVILLDQMFGSSRR
;
A
#
# COMPACT_ATOMS: atom_id res chain seq x y z
N MET A 1 75.25 39.82 17.27
CA MET A 1 74.89 38.59 16.54
C MET A 1 74.98 37.41 17.50
N THR A 2 73.85 36.87 17.93
CA THR A 2 73.81 35.62 18.70
C THR A 2 72.58 34.84 18.25
N LYS A 3 72.78 33.87 17.35
CA LYS A 3 71.77 32.93 16.88
C LYS A 3 71.59 31.88 17.97
N VAL A 4 70.36 31.75 18.49
CA VAL A 4 69.97 30.69 19.43
C VAL A 4 68.96 29.80 18.70
N TYR A 5 69.31 28.52 18.56
CA TYR A 5 68.43 27.47 18.05
C TYR A 5 67.88 26.66 19.24
N PRO A 6 66.57 26.42 19.33
CA PRO A 6 66.04 25.38 20.20
C PRO A 6 66.00 24.01 19.50
N ASN A 7 66.28 23.00 20.32
CA ASN A 7 66.43 21.59 20.05
C ASN A 7 65.24 20.90 19.36
N ALA A 8 65.58 19.86 18.60
CA ALA A 8 64.65 18.87 18.09
C ALA A 8 64.09 17.99 19.23
N SER A 9 62.77 17.85 19.27
CA SER A 9 62.10 16.72 19.91
C SER A 9 61.10 16.13 18.91
N SER A 10 61.41 14.91 18.50
CA SER A 10 60.62 14.02 17.67
C SER A 10 59.24 13.75 18.26
N PHE A 11 58.18 14.01 17.50
CA PHE A 11 56.90 13.34 17.69
C PHE A 11 56.34 12.91 16.35
N SER A 12 56.03 11.63 16.26
CA SER A 12 55.69 10.87 15.07
C SER A 12 54.45 11.42 14.37
N GLY A 13 54.61 11.76 13.09
CA GLY A 13 53.49 11.93 12.18
C GLY A 13 52.98 10.56 11.73
N SER A 14 51.71 10.28 11.98
CA SER A 14 50.87 9.48 11.08
C SER A 14 49.44 9.96 11.23
N GLY A 15 49.12 10.99 10.47
CA GLY A 15 47.75 11.41 10.25
C GLY A 15 47.07 10.46 9.27
N THR A 16 46.04 9.77 9.75
CA THR A 16 44.92 9.29 8.92
C THR A 16 43.65 9.48 9.74
N ILE A 17 43.15 10.72 9.78
CA ILE A 17 41.76 10.96 10.16
C ILE A 17 40.92 10.49 8.97
N SER A 18 40.47 9.24 9.05
CA SER A 18 39.43 8.73 8.17
C SER A 18 38.12 9.39 8.59
N GLU A 19 37.85 10.59 8.06
CA GLU A 19 36.55 11.24 8.17
C GLU A 19 35.48 10.31 7.59
N ARG A 20 34.71 9.67 8.46
CA ARG A 20 33.44 9.05 8.08
C ARG A 20 32.53 10.17 7.59
N PRO A 21 31.94 10.06 6.38
CA PRO A 21 30.97 11.04 5.93
C PRO A 21 29.80 11.07 6.92
N PRO A 22 29.22 12.26 7.20
CA PRO A 22 28.09 12.37 8.11
C PRO A 22 26.96 11.51 7.57
N LYS A 23 26.47 10.62 8.44
CA LYS A 23 25.29 9.80 8.19
C LYS A 23 24.14 10.77 7.99
N VAL A 24 23.79 11.02 6.72
CA VAL A 24 22.62 11.82 6.32
C VAL A 24 21.45 11.26 7.11
N LEU A 25 20.99 12.04 8.09
CA LEU A 25 19.81 11.72 8.87
C LEU A 25 18.67 11.63 7.86
N ALA A 26 18.24 10.41 7.54
CA ALA A 26 17.07 10.18 6.71
C ALA A 26 15.95 11.01 7.34
N ALA A 27 15.37 11.92 6.55
CA ALA A 27 14.19 12.65 6.97
C ALA A 27 13.17 11.63 7.51
N PRO A 28 12.47 11.93 8.61
CA PRO A 28 11.46 11.01 9.12
C PRO A 28 10.52 10.68 7.96
N GLU A 29 10.43 9.40 7.60
CA GLU A 29 9.49 8.98 6.56
C GLU A 29 8.11 9.44 7.01
N SER A 30 7.49 10.34 6.24
CA SER A 30 6.17 10.87 6.54
C SER A 30 5.11 9.95 5.95
N GLU A 31 3.96 9.86 6.61
CA GLU A 31 2.80 9.14 6.08
C GLU A 31 2.47 9.55 4.65
N ALA A 32 2.21 8.56 3.78
CA ALA A 32 1.74 8.83 2.43
C ALA A 32 0.22 8.98 2.46
N ILE A 33 -0.26 10.16 2.06
CA ILE A 33 -1.68 10.48 2.03
C ILE A 33 -2.11 10.57 0.56
N LEU A 34 -2.93 9.62 0.14
CA LEU A 34 -3.44 9.52 -1.22
C LEU A 34 -4.93 9.88 -1.26
N THR A 35 -5.34 10.57 -2.32
CA THR A 35 -6.75 10.73 -2.67
C THR A 35 -7.13 9.68 -3.70
N VAL A 36 -8.00 8.75 -3.31
CA VAL A 36 -8.51 7.69 -4.18
C VAL A 36 -9.85 8.13 -4.76
N TRP A 37 -9.98 8.10 -6.09
CA TRP A 37 -11.22 8.30 -6.81
C TRP A 37 -11.61 7.00 -7.52
N LYS A 38 -12.79 6.45 -7.19
CA LYS A 38 -13.36 5.26 -7.83
C LYS A 38 -13.94 5.58 -9.22
N LYS A 39 -13.06 6.03 -10.11
CA LYS A 39 -13.35 6.28 -11.52
C LYS A 39 -12.09 6.04 -12.35
N SER A 40 -12.23 5.41 -13.52
CA SER A 40 -11.15 5.32 -14.51
C SER A 40 -11.08 6.61 -15.33
N LEU A 41 -9.89 6.92 -15.85
CA LEU A 41 -9.69 8.01 -16.82
C LEU A 41 -10.03 7.59 -18.25
N LEU A 42 -10.15 6.29 -18.52
CA LEU A 42 -10.55 5.78 -19.84
C LEU A 42 -12.08 5.79 -19.99
N PHE A 43 -12.55 6.19 -21.16
CA PHE A 43 -13.98 6.19 -21.49
C PHE A 43 -14.54 4.77 -21.43
N ASN A 44 -15.73 4.62 -20.84
CA ASN A 44 -16.44 3.35 -20.67
C ASN A 44 -15.68 2.28 -19.86
N CYS A 45 -14.65 2.68 -19.10
CA CYS A 45 -13.95 1.80 -18.17
C CYS A 45 -14.37 2.10 -16.73
N ASN A 46 -14.41 1.08 -15.89
CA ASN A 46 -14.45 1.30 -14.45
C ASN A 46 -13.03 1.20 -13.88
N GLY A 47 -12.84 1.77 -12.69
CA GLY A 47 -11.63 1.56 -11.92
C GLY A 47 -11.32 2.68 -10.95
N PHE A 48 -10.03 2.97 -10.81
CA PHE A 48 -9.53 3.87 -9.78
C PHE A 48 -8.50 4.81 -10.38
N THR A 49 -8.57 6.06 -9.95
CA THR A 49 -7.56 7.08 -10.20
C THR A 49 -7.08 7.58 -8.84
N VAL A 50 -5.78 7.54 -8.59
CA VAL A 50 -5.21 7.82 -7.28
C VAL A 50 -4.20 8.95 -7.37
N PHE A 51 -4.41 9.99 -6.58
CA PHE A 51 -3.57 11.18 -6.56
C PHE A 51 -2.75 11.29 -5.28
N GLY A 52 -1.51 11.74 -5.42
CA GLY A 52 -0.64 12.12 -4.32
C GLY A 52 -1.08 13.42 -3.64
N SER A 53 -0.36 13.81 -2.58
CA SER A 53 -0.62 15.05 -1.85
C SER A 53 -0.39 16.31 -2.70
N LYS A 54 0.40 16.21 -3.77
CA LYS A 54 0.69 17.32 -4.70
C LYS A 54 -0.27 17.34 -5.90
N GLY A 55 -1.25 16.43 -5.94
CA GLY A 55 -2.19 16.32 -7.07
C GLY A 55 -1.64 15.55 -8.28
N ASP A 56 -0.46 14.98 -8.17
CA ASP A 56 0.15 14.10 -9.16
C ASP A 56 -0.57 12.74 -9.20
N LEU A 57 -0.76 12.20 -10.40
CA LEU A 57 -1.28 10.84 -10.58
C LEU A 57 -0.22 9.85 -10.07
N VAL A 58 -0.59 8.99 -9.13
CA VAL A 58 0.31 7.98 -8.54
C VAL A 58 -0.04 6.59 -9.07
N PHE A 59 -1.32 6.26 -9.05
CA PHE A 59 -1.82 4.98 -9.55
C PHE A 59 -3.06 5.14 -10.42
N ARG A 60 -3.21 4.21 -11.35
CA ARG A 60 -4.43 4.04 -12.14
C ARG A 60 -4.82 2.57 -12.25
N VAL A 61 -6.11 2.34 -12.36
CA VAL A 61 -6.74 1.06 -12.63
C VAL A 61 -7.84 1.33 -13.65
N ASP A 62 -7.75 0.72 -14.82
CA ASP A 62 -8.69 0.98 -15.93
C ASP A 62 -9.40 -0.28 -16.42
N ASN A 63 -8.94 -1.47 -16.05
CA ASN A 63 -9.58 -2.74 -16.40
C ASN A 63 -10.42 -3.30 -15.25
N TYR A 64 -10.90 -2.42 -14.37
CA TYR A 64 -11.78 -2.80 -13.29
C TYR A 64 -13.15 -3.09 -13.90
N MET A 65 -13.62 -4.33 -13.81
CA MET A 65 -14.90 -4.78 -14.38
C MET A 65 -15.05 -4.59 -15.90
N ASP A 66 -14.49 -5.55 -16.65
CA ASP A 66 -15.09 -6.03 -17.89
C ASP A 66 -14.78 -7.53 -18.13
N GLY A 67 -15.85 -8.32 -18.12
CA GLY A 67 -16.12 -9.33 -19.15
C GLY A 67 -15.34 -10.64 -19.17
N ASN A 68 -13.99 -10.68 -19.24
CA ASN A 68 -13.39 -11.92 -19.77
C ASN A 68 -11.95 -12.30 -19.40
N LYS A 69 -11.30 -11.64 -18.44
CA LYS A 69 -9.96 -12.09 -17.97
C LYS A 69 -9.83 -12.34 -16.47
N GLY A 70 -10.72 -11.81 -15.64
CA GLY A 70 -10.70 -12.05 -14.19
C GLY A 70 -9.47 -11.48 -13.45
N GLU A 71 -8.69 -10.63 -14.11
CA GLU A 71 -7.51 -9.96 -13.56
C GLU A 71 -7.74 -8.45 -13.46
N ILE A 72 -7.25 -7.83 -12.39
CA ILE A 72 -7.23 -6.38 -12.20
C ILE A 72 -5.77 -5.92 -12.17
N LEU A 73 -5.44 -4.88 -12.92
CA LEU A 73 -4.09 -4.33 -12.99
C LEU A 73 -4.00 -3.01 -12.24
N LEU A 74 -3.17 -2.97 -11.20
CA LEU A 74 -2.72 -1.72 -10.59
C LEU A 74 -1.50 -1.22 -11.36
N MET A 75 -1.62 -0.05 -11.96
CA MET A 75 -0.57 0.56 -12.77
C MET A 75 -0.02 1.83 -12.14
N ASP A 76 1.20 2.19 -12.51
CA ASP A 76 1.76 3.52 -12.23
C ASP A 76 1.10 4.61 -13.09
N ALA A 77 1.52 5.87 -12.88
CA ALA A 77 1.01 7.03 -13.62
C ALA A 77 1.15 6.91 -15.15
N THR A 78 2.19 6.23 -15.62
CA THR A 78 2.51 6.06 -17.04
C THR A 78 1.79 4.86 -17.68
N GLY A 79 1.14 4.02 -16.87
CA GLY A 79 0.42 2.83 -17.32
C GLY A 79 1.22 1.54 -17.23
N ASN A 80 2.40 1.53 -16.59
CA ASN A 80 3.12 0.27 -16.39
C ASN A 80 2.46 -0.53 -15.26
N PRO A 81 2.21 -1.84 -15.45
CA PRO A 81 1.62 -2.68 -14.42
C PRO A 81 2.58 -2.92 -13.26
N LEU A 82 2.14 -2.56 -12.06
CA LEU A 82 2.86 -2.78 -10.80
C LEU A 82 2.43 -4.08 -10.13
N LEU A 83 1.12 -4.31 -10.06
CA LEU A 83 0.54 -5.51 -9.46
C LEU A 83 -0.61 -6.05 -10.31
N THR A 84 -0.70 -7.38 -10.38
CA THR A 84 -1.85 -8.10 -10.95
C THR A 84 -2.63 -8.77 -9.83
N ILE A 85 -3.94 -8.55 -9.78
CA ILE A 85 -4.84 -9.16 -8.80
C ILE A 85 -5.73 -10.18 -9.49
N ARG A 86 -5.79 -11.41 -8.98
CA ARG A 86 -6.61 -12.51 -9.52
C ARG A 86 -7.55 -13.06 -8.47
N ARG A 87 -8.82 -13.30 -8.83
CA ARG A 87 -9.75 -14.03 -7.97
C ARG A 87 -9.56 -15.54 -8.14
N LYS A 88 -9.30 -16.22 -7.03
CA LYS A 88 -9.29 -17.68 -6.92
C LYS A 88 -10.56 -18.12 -6.20
N LYS A 89 -11.51 -18.64 -6.99
CA LYS A 89 -12.77 -19.23 -6.48
C LYS A 89 -12.46 -20.54 -5.77
N MET A 90 -12.93 -20.70 -4.54
CA MET A 90 -12.82 -21.93 -3.75
C MET A 90 -14.21 -22.30 -3.21
N SER A 91 -14.41 -23.56 -2.83
CA SER A 91 -15.70 -24.04 -2.28
C SER A 91 -16.11 -23.38 -0.96
N LEU A 92 -15.14 -22.89 -0.17
CA LEU A 92 -15.34 -22.29 1.16
C LEU A 92 -14.93 -20.81 1.19
N GLY A 93 -15.41 -20.03 0.22
CA GLY A 93 -15.20 -18.59 0.14
C GLY A 93 -14.11 -18.18 -0.85
N ASP A 94 -14.26 -16.99 -1.42
CA ASP A 94 -13.31 -16.46 -2.38
C ASP A 94 -12.00 -16.04 -1.73
N SER A 95 -10.91 -16.25 -2.46
CA SER A 95 -9.60 -15.69 -2.15
C SER A 95 -9.09 -14.89 -3.35
N TRP A 96 -8.24 -13.92 -3.09
CA TRP A 96 -7.61 -13.12 -4.11
C TRP A 96 -6.10 -13.20 -3.98
N LEU A 97 -5.42 -13.35 -5.11
CA LEU A 97 -3.97 -13.49 -5.18
C LEU A 97 -3.39 -12.24 -5.86
N VAL A 98 -2.33 -11.68 -5.27
CA VAL A 98 -1.64 -10.49 -5.77
C VAL A 98 -0.27 -10.89 -6.29
N TYR A 99 0.06 -10.52 -7.52
CA TYR A 99 1.32 -10.85 -8.20
C TYR A 99 2.09 -9.58 -8.55
N LYS A 100 3.42 -9.69 -8.71
CA LYS A 100 4.26 -8.60 -9.19
C LYS A 100 4.11 -8.41 -10.70
N GLY A 101 3.99 -7.16 -11.15
CA GLY A 101 3.98 -6.80 -12.57
C GLY A 101 2.79 -7.37 -13.33
N GLU A 102 2.98 -7.63 -14.62
CA GLU A 102 1.99 -8.26 -15.51
C GLU A 102 2.08 -9.80 -15.43
N SER A 103 1.01 -10.42 -14.90
CA SER A 103 0.39 -11.74 -15.18
C SER A 103 1.23 -13.02 -15.47
N THR A 104 2.51 -12.97 -15.83
CA THR A 104 3.33 -14.16 -16.11
C THR A 104 3.87 -14.85 -14.85
N SER A 105 3.75 -14.20 -13.69
CA SER A 105 4.24 -14.75 -12.43
C SER A 105 3.33 -15.86 -11.89
N THR A 106 3.93 -16.99 -11.52
CA THR A 106 3.27 -18.12 -10.86
C THR A 106 3.22 -17.97 -9.34
N ASN A 107 4.09 -17.12 -8.77
CA ASN A 107 4.27 -16.97 -7.33
C ASN A 107 3.56 -15.69 -6.85
N PRO A 108 2.44 -15.80 -6.11
CA PRO A 108 1.80 -14.62 -5.56
C PRO A 108 2.66 -14.01 -4.45
N LEU A 109 2.60 -12.69 -4.32
CA LEU A 109 3.18 -11.93 -3.21
C LEU A 109 2.28 -12.03 -1.97
N LEU A 110 0.96 -11.93 -2.18
CA LEU A 110 -0.05 -11.92 -1.12
C LEU A 110 -1.27 -12.75 -1.53
N CYS A 111 -1.92 -13.31 -0.52
CA CYS A 111 -3.23 -13.94 -0.59
C CYS A 111 -4.16 -13.23 0.37
N VAL A 112 -5.28 -12.72 -0.12
CA VAL A 112 -6.27 -12.00 0.68
C VAL A 112 -7.57 -12.78 0.71
N ARG A 113 -8.14 -12.94 1.90
CA ARG A 113 -9.38 -13.71 2.12
C ARG A 113 -10.39 -12.86 2.87
N LYS A 114 -11.64 -12.91 2.44
CA LYS A 114 -12.75 -12.29 3.17
C LYS A 114 -12.93 -13.03 4.50
N SER A 115 -13.10 -12.28 5.59
CA SER A 115 -13.46 -12.87 6.88
C SER A 115 -14.90 -13.40 6.80
N MET A 116 -15.07 -14.66 7.20
CA MET A 116 -16.37 -15.34 7.23
C MET A 116 -16.93 -15.43 8.66
N ASN A 117 -16.33 -14.71 9.62
CA ASN A 117 -16.72 -14.81 11.02
C ASN A 117 -18.02 -14.04 11.28
N ILE A 118 -19.13 -14.77 11.39
CA ILE A 118 -20.48 -14.23 11.62
C ILE A 118 -20.61 -13.61 13.03
N LEU A 119 -19.75 -14.02 13.99
CA LEU A 119 -19.81 -13.53 15.38
C LEU A 119 -19.02 -12.24 15.60
N ASN A 120 -17.99 -11.97 14.79
CA ASN A 120 -17.17 -10.76 14.89
C ASN A 120 -17.13 -9.99 13.57
N ASN A 121 -18.12 -9.12 13.39
CA ASN A 121 -18.26 -8.28 12.19
C ASN A 121 -17.22 -7.15 12.09
N LYS A 122 -16.28 -7.04 13.03
CA LYS A 122 -15.23 -6.00 12.98
C LYS A 122 -14.16 -6.31 11.96
N CYS A 123 -13.83 -7.59 11.77
CA CYS A 123 -12.80 -8.02 10.83
C CYS A 123 -13.42 -8.26 9.44
N LEU A 124 -12.90 -7.55 8.43
CA LEU A 124 -13.33 -7.62 7.04
C LEU A 124 -12.56 -8.67 6.25
N ALA A 125 -11.24 -8.74 6.43
CA ALA A 125 -10.37 -9.61 5.64
C ALA A 125 -9.03 -9.89 6.32
N TYR A 126 -8.42 -11.01 5.92
CA TYR A 126 -7.07 -11.42 6.32
C TYR A 126 -6.14 -11.40 5.12
N VAL A 127 -4.91 -10.94 5.33
CA VAL A 127 -3.83 -10.93 4.35
C VAL A 127 -2.75 -11.91 4.80
N ILE A 128 -2.35 -12.81 3.90
CA ILE A 128 -1.41 -13.91 4.13
C ILE A 128 -0.30 -13.80 3.07
N PRO A 129 0.97 -14.15 3.39
CA PRO A 129 2.02 -14.30 2.39
C PRO A 129 1.64 -15.27 1.27
N GLY A 130 2.04 -14.96 0.04
CA GLY A 130 1.64 -15.77 -1.13
C GLY A 130 2.35 -17.12 -1.26
N ASP A 131 3.49 -17.33 -0.60
CA ASP A 131 4.18 -18.62 -0.50
C ASP A 131 3.43 -19.64 0.38
N ASN A 132 2.47 -19.20 1.19
CA ASN A 132 1.83 -20.01 2.23
C ASN A 132 0.31 -20.19 2.05
N THR A 133 -0.15 -20.32 0.79
CA THR A 133 -1.60 -20.41 0.49
C THR A 133 -2.30 -21.66 1.05
N SER A 134 -1.55 -22.70 1.47
CA SER A 134 -2.06 -23.99 1.96
C SER A 134 -2.33 -24.03 3.47
N ASN A 135 -1.57 -23.30 4.30
CA ASN A 135 -1.74 -23.29 5.76
C ASN A 135 -2.73 -22.20 6.18
N ARG A 136 -3.90 -22.62 6.68
CA ARG A 136 -5.11 -21.78 6.75
C ARG A 136 -5.18 -20.79 7.92
N SER A 137 -4.27 -20.81 8.91
CA SER A 137 -4.50 -20.07 10.16
C SER A 137 -3.30 -19.37 10.80
N ASN A 138 -2.04 -19.72 10.51
CA ASN A 138 -0.94 -19.29 11.39
C ASN A 138 -0.06 -18.15 10.86
N ASN A 139 -0.30 -17.65 9.65
CA ASN A 139 0.60 -16.67 9.01
C ASN A 139 -0.16 -15.45 8.46
N VAL A 140 -1.05 -14.86 9.26
CA VAL A 140 -1.69 -13.58 8.90
C VAL A 140 -0.66 -12.47 9.10
N VAL A 141 -0.35 -11.74 8.03
CA VAL A 141 0.56 -10.58 8.07
C VAL A 141 -0.18 -9.26 8.21
N TYR A 142 -1.44 -9.20 7.75
CA TYR A 142 -2.31 -8.07 8.04
C TYR A 142 -3.75 -8.51 8.31
N GLU A 143 -4.38 -7.82 9.25
CA GLU A 143 -5.81 -7.90 9.52
C GLU A 143 -6.47 -6.58 9.12
N ILE A 144 -7.57 -6.65 8.38
CA ILE A 144 -8.33 -5.47 7.96
C ILE A 144 -9.62 -5.41 8.75
N GLU A 145 -9.84 -4.30 9.45
CA GLU A 145 -11.01 -4.05 10.27
C GLU A 145 -11.83 -2.84 9.77
N GLY A 146 -13.09 -2.74 10.24
CA GLY A 146 -13.94 -1.57 10.06
C GLY A 146 -15.06 -1.76 9.04
N SER A 147 -15.35 -0.73 8.25
CA SER A 147 -16.43 -0.70 7.26
C SER A 147 -16.01 -0.01 5.98
N TYR A 148 -15.91 -0.79 4.89
CA TYR A 148 -15.57 -0.26 3.58
C TYR A 148 -16.67 0.66 3.04
N SER A 149 -17.95 0.32 3.22
CA SER A 149 -19.08 1.12 2.74
C SER A 149 -19.15 2.50 3.39
N GLN A 150 -18.61 2.64 4.60
CA GLN A 150 -18.48 3.91 5.32
C GLN A 150 -17.11 4.57 5.13
N ARG A 151 -16.21 3.99 4.32
CA ARG A 151 -14.82 4.44 4.12
C ARG A 151 -14.10 4.66 5.46
N SER A 152 -14.21 3.67 6.34
CA SER A 152 -13.61 3.63 7.66
C SER A 152 -12.99 2.25 7.86
N CYS A 153 -11.84 2.02 7.22
CA CYS A 153 -11.12 0.75 7.33
C CYS A 153 -9.73 0.98 7.90
N SER A 154 -9.27 0.06 8.74
CA SER A 154 -7.91 0.07 9.28
C SER A 154 -7.23 -1.25 8.96
N VAL A 155 -5.99 -1.16 8.47
CA VAL A 155 -5.13 -2.31 8.20
C VAL A 155 -4.10 -2.36 9.32
N TYR A 156 -4.09 -3.46 10.05
CA TYR A 156 -3.15 -3.70 11.15
C TYR A 156 -2.14 -4.77 10.78
N ASP A 157 -0.89 -4.59 11.19
CA ASP A 157 0.13 -5.64 11.10
C ASP A 157 -0.05 -6.73 12.18
N ASP A 158 0.82 -7.73 12.16
CA ASP A 158 0.88 -8.84 13.11
C ASP A 158 1.03 -8.40 14.58
N ARG A 159 1.60 -7.21 14.81
CA ARG A 159 1.76 -6.59 16.14
C ARG A 159 0.64 -5.61 16.49
N ARG A 160 -0.44 -5.59 15.70
CA ARG A 160 -1.57 -4.66 15.82
C ARG A 160 -1.19 -3.18 15.69
N ARG A 161 -0.11 -2.87 14.98
CA ARG A 161 0.24 -1.49 14.62
C ARG A 161 -0.48 -1.11 13.34
N LEU A 162 -0.95 0.13 13.26
CA LEU A 162 -1.63 0.64 12.08
C LEU A 162 -0.64 0.69 10.90
N ALA A 163 -0.98 0.04 9.80
CA ALA A 163 -0.19 0.01 8.58
C ALA A 163 -0.79 0.89 7.48
N ALA A 164 -2.12 0.90 7.36
CA ALA A 164 -2.84 1.78 6.44
C ALA A 164 -4.26 2.04 6.92
N GLU A 165 -4.88 3.10 6.43
CA GLU A 165 -6.23 3.49 6.80
C GLU A 165 -7.00 4.08 5.61
N ILE A 166 -8.25 3.67 5.46
CA ILE A 166 -9.22 4.25 4.53
C ILE A 166 -10.12 5.19 5.33
N LYS A 167 -10.14 6.46 4.94
CA LYS A 167 -10.95 7.52 5.58
C LYS A 167 -11.80 8.24 4.56
N LYS A 168 -12.98 8.71 4.96
CA LYS A 168 -13.78 9.63 4.14
C LYS A 168 -12.96 10.87 3.76
N LYS A 169 -13.15 11.36 2.53
CA LYS A 169 -12.67 12.69 2.16
C LYS A 169 -13.79 13.68 2.46
N GLU A 170 -13.54 14.59 3.38
CA GLU A 170 -14.47 15.66 3.72
C GLU A 170 -14.21 16.88 2.85
N ALA A 171 -15.27 17.64 2.55
CA ALA A 171 -15.14 18.91 1.84
C ALA A 171 -14.47 19.93 2.74
N VAL A 172 -13.52 20.68 2.18
CA VAL A 172 -12.95 21.83 2.86
C VAL A 172 -14.06 22.88 3.00
N ASN A 173 -14.31 23.35 4.23
CA ASN A 173 -15.29 24.39 4.59
C ASN A 173 -16.77 23.97 4.62
N GLY A 174 -17.09 22.74 5.03
CA GLY A 174 -18.48 22.35 5.30
C GLY A 174 -19.37 22.21 4.06
N GLY A 175 -18.75 22.08 2.88
CA GLY A 175 -19.45 21.73 1.64
C GLY A 175 -19.99 20.30 1.63
N VAL A 176 -20.68 19.93 0.56
CA VAL A 176 -21.23 18.58 0.39
C VAL A 176 -20.08 17.56 0.32
N ALA A 177 -20.14 16.51 1.14
CA ALA A 177 -19.15 15.44 1.13
C ALA A 177 -18.99 14.84 -0.27
N TYR A 178 -17.79 14.37 -0.63
CA TYR A 178 -17.47 13.82 -1.96
C TYR A 178 -18.11 12.43 -2.23
N GLY A 179 -19.19 12.10 -1.53
CA GLY A 179 -19.81 10.78 -1.54
C GLY A 179 -18.83 9.69 -1.08
N ASN A 180 -19.11 8.46 -1.53
CA ASN A 180 -18.25 7.30 -1.24
C ASN A 180 -17.24 7.03 -2.37
N ASP A 181 -17.29 7.77 -3.47
CA ASP A 181 -16.43 7.53 -4.63
C ASP A 181 -15.07 8.22 -4.50
N ILE A 182 -14.95 9.25 -3.66
CA ILE A 182 -13.67 9.90 -3.38
C ILE A 182 -13.37 9.80 -1.88
N PHE A 183 -12.23 9.22 -1.54
CA PHE A 183 -11.81 9.00 -0.17
C PHE A 183 -10.28 9.08 -0.02
N ARG A 184 -9.78 9.01 1.21
CA ARG A 184 -8.36 9.05 1.51
C ARG A 184 -7.84 7.66 1.84
N LEU A 185 -6.66 7.34 1.32
CA LEU A 185 -5.85 6.21 1.76
C LEU A 185 -4.60 6.79 2.43
N VAL A 186 -4.46 6.54 3.73
CA VAL A 186 -3.30 6.95 4.53
C VAL A 186 -2.43 5.72 4.73
N VAL A 187 -1.15 5.79 4.37
CA VAL A 187 -0.21 4.67 4.46
C VAL A 187 0.91 5.01 5.42
N GLN A 188 1.11 4.15 6.41
CA GLN A 188 2.13 4.32 7.43
C GLN A 188 3.50 3.87 6.90
N PRO A 189 4.53 4.71 7.06
CA PRO A 189 5.86 4.46 6.53
C PRO A 189 6.50 3.25 7.22
N GLY A 190 7.26 2.44 6.47
CA GLY A 190 7.92 1.24 7.00
C GLY A 190 6.99 0.08 7.42
N HIS A 191 5.67 0.24 7.36
CA HIS A 191 4.71 -0.82 7.75
C HIS A 191 4.14 -1.58 6.55
N ILE A 192 3.77 -0.89 5.47
CA ILE A 192 3.24 -1.51 4.26
C ILE A 192 3.64 -0.69 3.03
N ARG A 193 3.91 -1.37 1.92
CA ARG A 193 4.16 -0.68 0.65
C ARG A 193 2.88 -0.01 0.17
N THR A 194 3.00 1.18 -0.43
CA THR A 194 1.87 1.98 -0.90
C THR A 194 1.03 1.27 -1.98
N ASP A 195 1.69 0.54 -2.88
CA ASP A 195 1.02 -0.24 -3.92
C ASP A 195 0.24 -1.44 -3.34
N PHE A 196 0.77 -2.09 -2.30
CA PHE A 196 0.06 -3.12 -1.53
C PHE A 196 -1.16 -2.53 -0.82
N ALA A 197 -1.02 -1.38 -0.15
CA ALA A 197 -2.15 -0.71 0.48
C ALA A 197 -3.27 -0.39 -0.53
N MET A 198 -2.91 0.08 -1.73
CA MET A 198 -3.89 0.31 -2.80
C MET A 198 -4.50 -0.99 -3.32
N ALA A 199 -3.74 -2.08 -3.43
CA ALA A 199 -4.29 -3.39 -3.78
C ALA A 199 -5.34 -3.85 -2.76
N LEU A 200 -5.13 -3.60 -1.46
CA LEU A 200 -6.14 -3.90 -0.43
C LEU A 200 -7.43 -3.09 -0.62
N VAL A 201 -7.34 -1.81 -1.03
CA VAL A 201 -8.52 -1.00 -1.38
C VAL A 201 -9.32 -1.64 -2.51
N ILE A 202 -8.64 -2.03 -3.60
CA ILE A 202 -9.26 -2.68 -4.77
C ILE A 202 -10.01 -3.95 -4.34
N LEU A 203 -9.38 -4.74 -3.47
CA LEU A 203 -9.92 -6.01 -2.98
C LEU A 203 -11.11 -5.80 -2.04
N LEU A 204 -11.07 -4.81 -1.16
CA LEU A 204 -12.22 -4.44 -0.34
C LEU A 204 -13.40 -4.00 -1.21
N ASP A 205 -13.14 -3.29 -2.31
CA ASP A 205 -14.19 -2.95 -3.27
C ASP A 205 -14.74 -4.18 -4.00
N GLN A 206 -13.91 -5.17 -4.33
CA GLN A 206 -14.39 -6.43 -4.90
C GLN A 206 -15.21 -7.27 -3.90
N MET A 207 -14.93 -7.16 -2.60
CA MET A 207 -15.60 -7.94 -1.54
C MET A 207 -16.88 -7.29 -0.99
N PHE A 208 -16.91 -5.95 -0.96
CA PHE A 208 -17.88 -5.13 -0.24
C PHE A 208 -18.39 -3.93 -1.04
N GLY A 209 -17.86 -3.68 -2.24
CA GLY A 209 -18.40 -2.68 -3.15
C GLY A 209 -19.84 -3.03 -3.49
N SER A 210 -20.72 -2.04 -3.39
CA SER A 210 -22.08 -2.16 -3.90
C SER A 210 -22.00 -2.40 -5.40
N SER A 211 -22.41 -3.59 -5.84
CA SER A 211 -22.68 -3.88 -7.24
C SER A 211 -23.73 -2.89 -7.71
N ARG A 212 -23.31 -1.82 -8.38
CA ARG A 212 -24.22 -1.09 -9.25
C ARG A 212 -24.36 -1.96 -10.49
N ARG A 213 -25.45 -2.73 -10.49
CA ARG A 213 -26.08 -3.21 -11.72
C ARG A 213 -26.48 -2.01 -12.56
#